data_AF-A0A1I7ERQ4-F1
#
_entry.id   AF-A0A1I7ERQ4-F1
#
_cell.length_a   1.000
_cell.length_b   1.000
_cell.length_c   1.000
_cell.angle_alpha   90.00
_cell.angle_beta   90.00
_cell.angle_gamma   90.00
#
_symmetry.space_group_name_H-M   'P 1'
#
loop_
_entity.id
_entity.type
_entity.pdbx_description
1 polymer ?
#
loop_
_entity_poly.entity_id
_entity_poly.type
_entity_poly.pdbx_seq_one_letter_code
_entity_poly.pdbx_strand_id
1 'polypeptide(L)'
;VTGHMLEPAQLGQGIAVAFVATLYGLALANLVFLPLYGKIRAQVDSELRFRRLYLDGLLAISRKESPHTIETRLAGDVRERSAELLG
;
A
#
# COMPACT_ATOMS: atom_id res chain seq x y z
N VAL A 1 -11.46 54.70 -4.47
CA VAL A 1 -12.69 54.14 -3.88
C VAL A 1 -12.83 52.71 -4.38
N THR A 2 -12.63 51.73 -3.51
CA THR A 2 -12.66 50.29 -3.81
C THR A 2 -14.12 49.83 -3.86
N GLY A 3 -14.75 49.95 -5.02
CA GLY A 3 -16.21 49.75 -5.16
C GLY A 3 -16.65 48.59 -6.05
N HIS A 4 -15.74 47.71 -6.47
CA HIS A 4 -16.06 46.62 -7.42
C HIS A 4 -15.72 45.21 -6.93
N MET A 5 -15.40 45.07 -5.65
CA MET A 5 -14.99 43.80 -5.06
C MET A 5 -16.01 43.40 -4.01
N LEU A 6 -16.56 42.18 -4.16
CA LEU A 6 -17.44 41.49 -3.21
C LEU A 6 -18.92 41.91 -3.27
N GLU A 7 -19.64 41.47 -4.30
CA GLU A 7 -21.03 41.06 -4.04
C GLU A 7 -20.96 39.82 -3.11
N PRO A 8 -21.52 39.86 -1.89
CA PRO A 8 -21.42 38.77 -0.92
C PRO A 8 -21.88 37.42 -1.48
N ALA A 9 -22.78 37.44 -2.46
CA ALA A 9 -23.27 36.27 -3.19
C ALA A 9 -22.16 35.54 -3.97
N GLN A 10 -21.27 36.29 -4.66
CA GLN A 10 -20.19 35.71 -5.46
C GLN A 10 -19.09 35.10 -4.57
N LEU A 11 -18.80 35.73 -3.44
CA LEU A 11 -17.91 35.16 -2.43
C LEU A 11 -18.45 33.86 -1.83
N GLY A 12 -19.73 33.85 -1.46
CA GLY A 12 -20.38 32.66 -0.88
C GLY A 12 -20.31 31.46 -1.83
N GLN A 13 -20.52 31.70 -3.13
CA GLN A 13 -20.42 30.65 -4.15
C GLN A 13 -18.99 30.09 -4.28
N GLY A 14 -17.97 30.96 -4.30
CA GLY A 14 -16.56 30.53 -4.37
C GLY A 14 -16.11 29.72 -3.15
N ILE A 15 -16.53 30.14 -1.96
CA ILE A 15 -16.22 29.46 -0.70
C ILE A 15 -16.91 28.09 -0.63
N ALA A 16 -18.18 28.00 -1.05
CA ALA A 16 -18.91 26.73 -1.08
C ALA A 16 -18.23 25.70 -2.00
N VAL A 17 -17.77 26.11 -3.18
CA VAL A 17 -17.05 25.22 -4.11
C VAL A 17 -15.72 24.76 -3.52
N ALA A 18 -14.98 25.64 -2.84
CA ALA A 18 -13.71 25.27 -2.19
C ALA A 18 -13.90 24.20 -1.10
N PHE A 19 -14.96 24.29 -0.29
CA PHE A 19 -15.27 23.26 0.71
C PHE A 19 -15.69 21.93 0.07
N VAL A 20 -16.51 21.97 -0.97
CA VAL A 20 -16.93 20.76 -1.69
C VAL A 20 -15.74 20.08 -2.37
N ALA A 21 -14.83 20.86 -2.97
CA ALA A 21 -13.60 20.33 -3.54
C ALA A 21 -12.72 19.66 -2.47
N THR A 22 -12.61 20.27 -1.28
CA THR A 22 -11.86 19.70 -0.14
C THR A 22 -12.50 18.41 0.35
N LEU A 23 -13.83 18.37 0.46
CA LEU A 23 -14.58 17.18 0.87
C LEU A 23 -14.38 16.03 -0.12
N TYR A 24 -14.53 16.28 -1.42
CA TYR A 24 -14.30 15.27 -2.44
C TYR A 24 -12.85 14.79 -2.46
N GLY A 25 -11.88 15.68 -2.27
CA GLY A 25 -10.46 15.30 -2.15
C GLY A 25 -10.21 14.34 -0.98
N LEU A 26 -10.69 14.70 0.21
CA LEU A 26 -10.52 13.88 1.41
C LEU A 26 -11.28 12.54 1.28
N ALA A 27 -12.48 12.57 0.71
CA ALA A 27 -13.28 11.38 0.47
C ALA A 27 -12.58 10.43 -0.52
N LEU A 28 -12.14 10.93 -1.68
CA LEU A 28 -11.44 10.10 -2.67
C LEU A 28 -10.12 9.55 -2.13
N ALA A 29 -9.36 10.35 -1.38
CA ALA A 29 -8.13 9.90 -0.73
C ALA A 29 -8.38 8.67 0.17
N ASN A 30 -9.31 8.79 1.11
CA ASN A 30 -9.50 7.78 2.15
C ASN A 30 -10.37 6.59 1.71
N LEU A 31 -11.40 6.83 0.89
CA LEU A 31 -12.36 5.79 0.51
C LEU A 31 -11.94 5.04 -0.76
N VAL A 32 -11.14 5.65 -1.64
CA VAL A 32 -10.76 5.05 -2.93
C VAL A 32 -9.27 4.77 -2.99
N PHE A 33 -8.43 5.79 -2.83
CA PHE A 33 -6.99 5.63 -3.07
C PHE A 33 -6.27 4.84 -1.97
N LEU A 34 -6.62 5.04 -0.69
CA LEU A 34 -6.05 4.27 0.43
C LEU A 34 -6.34 2.75 0.31
N PRO A 35 -7.60 2.29 0.15
CA PRO A 35 -7.86 0.86 0.01
C PRO A 35 -7.29 0.29 -1.29
N LEU A 36 -7.24 1.07 -2.37
CA LEU A 36 -6.59 0.67 -3.62
C LEU A 36 -5.09 0.45 -3.42
N TYR A 37 -4.40 1.37 -2.74
CA TYR A 37 -3.01 1.23 -2.35
C TYR A 37 -2.79 -0.03 -1.50
N GLY A 38 -3.65 -0.26 -0.50
CA GLY A 38 -3.58 -1.46 0.34
C GLY A 38 -3.64 -2.76 -0.46
N LYS A 39 -4.54 -2.84 -1.45
CA LYS A 39 -4.66 -4.00 -2.35
C LYS A 39 -3.40 -4.23 -3.19
N ILE A 40 -2.89 -3.17 -3.83
CA ILE A 40 -1.69 -3.26 -4.66
C ILE A 40 -0.49 -3.67 -3.80
N ARG A 41 -0.33 -3.03 -2.63
CA ARG A 41 0.74 -3.35 -1.70
C ARG A 41 0.69 -4.80 -1.24
N ALA A 42 -0.50 -5.33 -0.90
CA ALA A 42 -0.65 -6.72 -0.51
C ALA A 42 -0.20 -7.70 -1.61
N GLN A 43 -0.50 -7.40 -2.87
CA GLN A 43 -0.02 -8.19 -4.02
C GLN A 43 1.50 -8.10 -4.19
N VAL A 44 2.06 -6.91 -4.09
CA VAL A 44 3.50 -6.68 -4.18
C VAL A 44 4.24 -7.38 -3.04
N ASP A 45 3.75 -7.29 -1.81
CA ASP A 45 4.36 -7.94 -0.65
C ASP A 45 4.34 -9.47 -0.79
N SER A 46 3.26 -10.05 -1.33
CA SER A 46 3.18 -11.48 -1.64
C SER A 46 4.26 -11.91 -2.66
N GLU A 47 4.42 -11.13 -3.73
CA GLU A 47 5.42 -11.38 -4.77
C GLU A 47 6.85 -11.21 -4.25
N LEU A 48 7.10 -10.16 -3.46
CA LEU A 48 8.41 -9.90 -2.85
C LEU A 48 8.83 -11.00 -1.87
N ARG A 49 7.89 -11.54 -1.10
CA ARG A 49 8.17 -12.69 -0.22
C ARG A 49 8.66 -13.90 -1.01
N PHE A 50 8.00 -14.23 -2.12
CA PHE A 50 8.42 -15.34 -2.98
C PHE A 50 9.81 -15.11 -3.57
N ARG A 51 10.07 -13.90 -4.08
CA ARG A 51 11.40 -13.53 -4.60
C ARG A 51 12.49 -13.61 -3.55
N ARG A 52 12.22 -13.20 -2.30
CA ARG A 52 13.15 -13.34 -1.18
C ARG A 52 13.47 -14.80 -0.89
N LEU A 53 12.47 -15.67 -0.87
CA LEU A 53 12.66 -17.11 -0.66
C LEU A 53 13.65 -17.72 -1.68
N TYR A 54 13.54 -17.35 -2.96
CA TYR A 54 14.50 -17.79 -3.98
C TYR A 54 15.89 -17.24 -3.76
N LEU A 55 16.01 -15.94 -3.43
CA LEU A 55 17.30 -15.32 -3.19
C LEU A 55 18.01 -15.97 -2.01
N ASP A 56 17.29 -16.23 -0.92
CA ASP A 56 17.85 -16.87 0.27
C ASP A 56 18.26 -18.32 -0.02
N GLY A 57 17.45 -19.06 -0.78
CA GLY A 57 17.81 -20.40 -1.26
C GLY A 57 19.07 -20.39 -2.13
N LEU A 58 19.16 -19.46 -3.09
CA LEU A 58 20.30 -19.35 -3.99
C LEU A 58 21.58 -18.93 -3.25
N LEU A 59 21.47 -17.99 -2.29
CA LEU A 59 22.57 -17.59 -1.43
C LEU A 59 23.07 -18.74 -0.57
N ALA A 60 22.17 -19.55 -0.01
CA ALA A 60 22.55 -20.70 0.81
C ALA A 60 23.27 -21.77 0.00
N ILE A 61 22.84 -22.02 -1.25
CA ILE A 61 23.54 -22.89 -2.20
C ILE A 61 24.94 -22.33 -2.50
N SER A 62 25.06 -21.03 -2.78
CA SER A 62 26.36 -20.39 -3.04
C SER A 62 27.31 -20.49 -1.85
N ARG A 63 26.78 -20.51 -0.62
CA ARG A 63 27.54 -20.68 0.62
C ARG A 63 27.90 -22.12 0.94
N LYS A 64 27.48 -23.09 0.12
CA LYS A 64 27.62 -24.53 0.36
C LYS A 64 27.03 -24.96 1.71
N GLU A 65 25.90 -24.36 2.10
CA GLU A 65 25.15 -24.82 3.28
C GLU A 65 24.61 -26.24 3.05
N SER A 66 24.46 -27.03 4.12
CA SER A 66 23.91 -28.39 4.04
C SER A 66 22.46 -28.34 3.54
N PRO A 67 22.05 -29.22 2.61
CA PRO A 67 20.69 -29.23 2.05
C PRO A 67 19.59 -29.25 3.12
N HIS A 68 19.82 -29.94 4.23
CA HIS A 68 18.89 -30.02 5.36
C HIS A 68 18.71 -28.68 6.08
N THR A 69 19.78 -27.88 6.18
CA THR A 69 19.75 -26.54 6.76
C THR A 69 18.99 -25.57 5.86
N ILE A 70 19.20 -25.66 4.54
CA ILE A 70 18.47 -24.86 3.54
C ILE A 70 16.97 -25.18 3.61
N GLU A 71 16.61 -26.47 3.60
CA GLU A 71 15.22 -26.93 3.67
C GLU A 71 14.52 -26.45 4.94
N THR A 72 15.17 -26.58 6.10
CA THR A 72 14.60 -26.13 7.39
C THR A 72 14.33 -24.63 7.39
N ARG A 73 15.24 -23.83 6.80
CA ARG A 73 15.12 -22.37 6.74
C ARG A 73 14.00 -21.93 5.80
N LEU A 74 13.96 -22.47 4.58
CA LEU A 74 12.93 -22.16 3.59
C LEU A 74 11.54 -22.69 4.03
N ALA A 75 11.48 -23.84 4.71
CA ALA A 75 10.23 -24.39 5.23
C ALA A 75 9.65 -23.56 6.38
N GLY A 76 10.49 -22.86 7.14
CA GLY A 76 10.06 -21.88 8.15
C GLY A 76 9.26 -20.74 7.51
N ASP A 77 9.82 -20.11 6.47
CA ASP A 77 9.20 -19.01 5.74
C ASP A 77 7.89 -19.43 5.02
N VAL A 78 7.82 -20.67 4.53
CA VAL A 78 6.58 -21.20 3.91
C VAL A 78 5.50 -21.49 4.95
N ARG A 79 5.84 -21.99 6.15
CA ARG A 79 4.86 -22.22 7.22
C ARG A 79 4.20 -20.93 7.71
N GLU A 80 4.93 -19.83 7.73
CA GLU A 80 4.39 -18.51 8.09
C GLU A 80 3.24 -18.09 7.14
N ARG A 81 3.39 -18.36 5.83
CA ARG A 81 2.33 -18.14 4.84
C ARG A 81 1.10 -19.04 5.04
N SER A 82 1.30 -20.30 5.43
CA SER A 82 0.21 -21.22 5.70
C SER A 82 -0.64 -20.78 6.89
N ALA A 83 0.00 -20.19 7.91
CA ALA A 83 -0.67 -19.64 9.08
C ALA A 83 -1.45 -18.37 8.75
N GLU A 84 -0.91 -17.49 7.90
CA GLU A 84 -1.62 -16.29 7.40
C GLU A 84 -2.85 -16.62 6.54
N LEU A 85 -2.86 -17.75 5.82
CA LEU A 85 -3.99 -18.15 4.96
C LEU A 85 -5.13 -18.85 5.71
N LEU A 86 -4.90 -19.28 6.96
CA LEU A 86 -5.87 -20.01 7.79
C LEU A 86 -6.44 -19.16 8.94
N GLY A 87 -6.03 -17.89 9.07
CA GLY A 87 -6.63 -16.88 9.96
C GLY A 87 -7.46 -15.89 9.18
#